data_AF-A0A5C6LZ56-F1
#
_entry.id   AF-A0A5C6LZ56-F1
#
_cell.length_a   1.000
_cell.length_b   1.000
_cell.length_c   1.000
_cell.angle_alpha   90.00
_cell.angle_beta   90.00
_cell.angle_gamma   90.00
#
_symmetry.space_group_name_H-M   'P 1'
#
loop_
_entity.id
_entity.type
_entity.pdbx_description
1 polymer ?
#
loop_
_entity_poly.entity_id
_entity_poly.type
_entity_poly.pdbx_seq_one_letter_code
_entity_poly.pdbx_strand_id
1 'polypeptide(L)'
;MHVFVIIICFIIALLAKLQKNPPRYLNTFIIYILVTIVVEMVAWWFSIHNKRNLIIYNFYTTVNFTYLIFLLRSFMTNGKLVNVMGVLMVVFPVFALVNMFLIQGANTVFNTYTFLLGCIIVVTASICYFYERIKFPGAHSLLQEPAFWVSTGLLFFIPAVHR
;
A
#
# COMPACT_ATOMS: atom_id res chain seq x y z
N MET A 1 -4.75 7.68 18.67
CA MET A 1 -5.08 8.60 17.55
C MET A 1 -5.18 7.86 16.22
N HIS A 2 -4.14 7.17 15.74
CA HIS A 2 -4.15 6.50 14.42
C HIS A 2 -5.23 5.42 14.24
N VAL A 3 -5.50 4.59 15.26
CA VAL A 3 -6.54 3.53 15.17
C VAL A 3 -7.95 4.10 14.92
N PHE A 4 -8.28 5.25 15.52
CA PHE A 4 -9.58 5.90 15.28
C PHE A 4 -9.74 6.35 13.82
N VAL A 5 -8.66 6.88 13.21
CA VAL A 5 -8.66 7.26 11.79
C VAL A 5 -8.90 6.04 10.90
N ILE A 6 -8.25 4.91 11.21
CA ILE A 6 -8.41 3.66 10.45
C ILE A 6 -9.86 3.15 10.53
N ILE A 7 -10.49 3.20 11.72
CA ILE A 7 -11.89 2.80 11.91
C ILE A 7 -12.83 3.71 11.13
N ILE A 8 -12.59 5.03 11.12
CA ILE A 8 -13.37 5.97 10.33
C ILE A 8 -13.23 5.64 8.83
N CYS A 9 -12.01 5.40 8.34
CA CYS A 9 -11.79 4.97 6.96
C CYS A 9 -12.54 3.68 6.62
N PHE A 10 -12.60 2.71 7.55
CA PHE A 10 -13.34 1.46 7.37
C PHE A 10 -14.84 1.71 7.22
N ILE A 11 -15.43 2.53 8.09
CA ILE A 11 -16.85 2.88 8.04
C ILE A 11 -17.18 3.60 6.73
N ILE A 12 -16.36 4.58 6.32
CA ILE A 12 -16.52 5.29 5.06
C ILE A 12 -16.45 4.33 3.87
N ALA A 13 -15.51 3.38 3.88
CA ALA A 13 -15.38 2.39 2.81
C ALA A 13 -16.60 1.46 2.72
N LEU A 14 -17.17 1.05 3.85
CA LEU A 14 -18.42 0.29 3.89
C LEU A 14 -19.62 1.08 3.38
N LEU A 15 -19.74 2.35 3.76
CA LEU A 15 -20.80 3.24 3.28
C LEU A 15 -20.67 3.48 1.77
N ALA A 16 -19.46 3.63 1.24
CA ALA A 16 -19.21 3.77 -0.19
C ALA A 16 -19.65 2.54 -1.00
N LYS A 17 -19.71 1.34 -0.38
CA LYS A 17 -20.21 0.12 -1.01
C LYS A 17 -21.72 0.14 -1.27
N LEU A 18 -22.46 0.97 -0.53
CA LEU A 18 -23.91 1.16 -0.72
C LEU A 18 -24.25 2.03 -1.94
N GLN A 19 -23.24 2.63 -2.60
CA GLN A 19 -23.45 3.40 -3.82
C GLN A 19 -23.78 2.49 -5.01
N LYS A 20 -24.54 3.02 -5.98
CA LYS A 20 -25.12 2.28 -7.10
C LYS A 20 -24.07 1.63 -8.03
N ASN A 21 -22.83 2.15 -8.07
CA ASN A 21 -21.72 1.65 -8.88
C ASN A 21 -20.38 1.80 -8.12
N PRO A 22 -20.07 0.93 -7.15
CA PRO A 22 -18.85 1.06 -6.38
C PRO A 22 -17.63 0.72 -7.26
N PRO A 23 -16.50 1.43 -7.10
CA PRO A 23 -15.30 1.12 -7.85
C PRO A 23 -14.76 -0.26 -7.48
N ARG A 24 -14.25 -1.02 -8.47
CA ARG A 24 -13.78 -2.41 -8.28
C ARG A 24 -12.71 -2.55 -7.19
N TYR A 25 -11.85 -1.55 -7.02
CA TYR A 25 -10.80 -1.55 -5.99
C TYR A 25 -11.33 -1.41 -4.56
N LEU A 26 -12.59 -0.99 -4.37
CA LEU A 26 -13.17 -0.74 -3.05
C LEU A 26 -13.26 -2.01 -2.20
N ASN A 27 -13.63 -3.15 -2.81
CA ASN A 27 -13.70 -4.41 -2.09
C ASN A 27 -12.31 -4.83 -1.56
N THR A 28 -11.27 -4.72 -2.40
CA THR A 28 -9.90 -5.02 -1.98
C THR A 28 -9.39 -4.03 -0.93
N PHE A 29 -9.81 -2.76 -1.02
CA PHE A 29 -9.49 -1.74 -0.02
C PHE A 29 -10.12 -2.02 1.35
N ILE A 30 -11.38 -2.47 1.38
CA ILE A 30 -12.04 -2.88 2.63
C ILE A 30 -11.29 -4.04 3.28
N ILE A 31 -10.88 -5.04 2.49
CA ILE A 31 -10.08 -6.17 2.99
C ILE A 31 -8.74 -5.67 3.53
N TYR A 32 -8.06 -4.77 2.81
CA TYR A 32 -6.80 -4.17 3.25
C TYR A 32 -6.95 -3.44 4.59
N ILE A 33 -7.97 -2.58 4.75
CA ILE A 33 -8.21 -1.88 6.02
C ILE A 33 -8.49 -2.87 7.15
N LEU A 34 -9.27 -3.93 6.89
CA LEU A 34 -9.55 -4.95 7.89
C LEU A 34 -8.26 -5.65 8.34
N VAL A 35 -7.37 -5.98 7.40
CA VAL A 35 -6.04 -6.54 7.71
C VAL A 35 -5.23 -5.56 8.56
N THR A 36 -5.23 -4.27 8.21
CA THR A 36 -4.55 -3.23 9.02
C THR A 36 -5.07 -3.16 10.45
N ILE A 37 -6.40 -3.19 10.65
CA ILE A 37 -7.01 -3.19 11.99
C ILE A 37 -6.57 -4.42 12.78
N VAL A 38 -6.62 -5.60 12.17
CA VAL A 38 -6.20 -6.85 12.83
C VAL A 38 -4.72 -6.77 13.22
N VAL A 39 -3.85 -6.31 12.32
CA VAL A 39 -2.42 -6.14 12.61
C VAL A 39 -2.19 -5.19 13.78
N GLU A 40 -2.84 -4.03 13.80
CA GLU A 40 -2.72 -3.06 14.89
C GLU A 40 -3.19 -3.65 16.23
N MET A 41 -4.31 -4.38 16.24
CA MET A 41 -4.81 -5.03 17.46
C MET A 41 -3.84 -6.10 17.98
N VAL A 42 -3.29 -6.94 17.08
CA VAL A 42 -2.32 -7.98 17.47
C VAL A 42 -0.99 -7.34 17.93
N ALA A 43 -0.52 -6.30 17.25
CA ALA A 43 0.70 -5.59 17.63
C ALA A 43 0.57 -4.92 19.00
N TRP A 44 -0.59 -4.32 19.27
CA TRP A 44 -0.92 -3.74 20.58
C TRP A 44 -0.97 -4.81 21.68
N TRP A 45 -1.60 -5.96 21.40
CA TRP A 45 -1.63 -7.08 22.33
C TRP A 45 -0.23 -7.61 22.66
N PHE A 46 0.64 -7.75 21.65
CA PHE A 46 2.05 -8.13 21.84
C PHE A 46 2.83 -7.09 22.66
N SER A 47 2.58 -5.80 22.41
CA SER A 47 3.20 -4.71 23.16
C SER A 47 2.85 -4.76 24.65
N ILE A 48 1.60 -5.07 25.01
CA ILE A 48 1.18 -5.23 26.41
C ILE A 48 1.89 -6.41 27.07
N HIS A 49 2.13 -7.48 26.31
CA HIS A 49 2.80 -8.69 26.81
C HIS A 49 4.33 -8.61 26.74
N ASN A 50 4.91 -7.43 26.48
CA ASN A 50 6.36 -7.23 26.30
C ASN A 50 7.00 -8.18 25.27
N LYS A 51 6.22 -8.64 24.28
CA LYS A 51 6.71 -9.48 23.19
C LYS A 51 7.12 -8.60 22.00
N ARG A 52 8.18 -9.01 21.30
CA ARG A 52 8.59 -8.34 20.06
C ARG A 52 7.48 -8.45 19.02
N ASN A 53 7.02 -7.32 18.52
CA ASN A 53 6.03 -7.18 17.45
C ASN A 53 6.68 -6.95 16.07
N LEU A 54 8.02 -6.94 15.99
CA LEU A 54 8.78 -6.67 14.77
C LEU A 54 8.42 -7.60 13.61
N ILE A 55 8.19 -8.89 13.88
CA ILE A 55 7.80 -9.85 12.85
C ILE A 55 6.46 -9.52 12.20
N ILE A 56 5.51 -9.04 13.02
CA ILE A 56 4.18 -8.62 12.57
C ILE A 56 4.31 -7.40 11.67
N TYR A 57 5.12 -6.42 12.09
CA TYR A 57 5.35 -5.22 11.28
C TYR A 57 6.10 -5.52 9.99
N ASN A 58 7.15 -6.35 10.01
CA ASN A 58 7.88 -6.74 8.80
C ASN A 58 6.98 -7.45 7.79
N PHE A 59 6.09 -8.35 8.27
CA PHE A 59 5.11 -9.01 7.42
C PHE A 59 4.06 -8.02 6.90
N TYR A 60 3.53 -7.17 7.77
CA TYR A 60 2.55 -6.15 7.40
C TYR A 60 3.09 -5.15 6.38
N THR A 61 4.34 -4.70 6.52
CA THR A 61 5.01 -3.85 5.53
C THR A 61 5.04 -4.51 4.16
N THR A 62 5.30 -5.82 4.10
CA THR A 62 5.29 -6.59 2.86
C THR A 62 3.91 -6.61 2.21
N VAL A 63 2.87 -6.89 3.01
CA VAL A 63 1.47 -6.89 2.55
C VAL A 63 1.05 -5.49 2.07
N ASN A 64 1.41 -4.45 2.82
CA ASN A 64 1.08 -3.06 2.52
C ASN A 64 1.66 -2.63 1.16
N PHE A 65 2.97 -2.78 0.96
CA PHE A 65 3.58 -2.40 -0.33
C PHE A 65 3.04 -3.24 -1.49
N THR A 66 2.78 -4.52 -1.29
CA THR A 66 2.16 -5.37 -2.32
C THR A 66 0.76 -4.85 -2.70
N TYR A 67 -0.04 -4.45 -1.71
CA TYR A 67 -1.34 -3.83 -1.93
C TYR A 67 -1.24 -2.48 -2.64
N LEU A 68 -0.27 -1.64 -2.28
CA LEU A 68 -0.03 -0.35 -2.95
C LEU A 68 0.36 -0.54 -4.42
N ILE A 69 1.21 -1.52 -4.74
CA ILE A 69 1.56 -1.88 -6.11
C ILE A 69 0.31 -2.33 -6.88
N PHE A 70 -0.52 -3.19 -6.28
CA PHE A 70 -1.79 -3.61 -6.86
C PHE A 70 -2.73 -2.44 -7.13
N LEU A 71 -2.85 -1.52 -6.17
CA LEU A 71 -3.71 -0.35 -6.27
C LEU A 71 -3.24 0.58 -7.40
N LEU A 72 -1.95 0.90 -7.45
CA LEU A 72 -1.37 1.73 -8.51
C LEU A 72 -1.49 1.07 -9.89
N ARG A 73 -1.28 -0.25 -9.97
CA ARG A 73 -1.53 -1.03 -11.21
C ARG A 73 -2.95 -0.85 -11.71
N SER A 74 -3.94 -0.79 -10.81
CA SER A 74 -5.35 -0.63 -11.18
C SER A 74 -5.70 0.74 -11.77
N PHE A 75 -4.83 1.74 -11.56
CA PHE A 75 -5.00 3.10 -12.09
C PHE A 75 -4.29 3.32 -13.43
N MET A 76 -3.39 2.42 -13.83
CA MET A 76 -2.65 2.51 -15.09
C MET A 76 -3.45 1.89 -16.23
N THR A 77 -3.38 2.50 -17.42
CA THR A 77 -4.02 2.01 -18.65
C THR A 77 -3.00 1.47 -19.66
N ASN A 78 -1.73 1.90 -19.55
CA ASN A 78 -0.65 1.43 -20.40
C ASN A 78 -0.32 -0.05 -20.11
N GLY A 79 -0.59 -0.93 -21.08
CA GLY A 79 -0.39 -2.37 -20.95
C GLY A 79 1.03 -2.79 -20.55
N LYS A 80 2.07 -2.04 -20.97
CA LYS A 80 3.46 -2.31 -20.55
C LYS A 80 3.65 -2.08 -19.06
N LEU A 81 3.17 -0.95 -18.54
CA LEU A 81 3.27 -0.61 -17.12
C LEU A 81 2.43 -1.56 -16.27
N VAL A 82 1.22 -1.91 -16.73
CA VAL A 82 0.35 -2.88 -16.05
C VAL A 82 1.00 -4.25 -15.93
N ASN A 83 1.76 -4.68 -16.95
CA ASN A 83 2.49 -5.95 -16.91
C ASN A 83 3.69 -5.87 -15.95
N VAL A 84 4.48 -4.80 -16.00
CA VAL A 84 5.59 -4.56 -15.07
C VAL A 84 5.11 -4.55 -13.62
N MET A 85 4.02 -3.83 -13.33
CA MET A 85 3.43 -3.80 -11.98
C MET A 85 2.87 -5.17 -11.56
N GLY A 86 2.35 -5.95 -12.50
CA GLY A 86 1.90 -7.32 -12.25
C GLY A 86 3.06 -8.24 -11.83
N VAL A 87 4.21 -8.13 -12.50
CA VAL A 87 5.43 -8.85 -12.11
C VAL A 87 5.92 -8.38 -10.74
N LEU A 88 5.99 -7.07 -10.51
CA LEU A 88 6.43 -6.50 -9.24
C LEU A 88 5.53 -6.92 -8.07
N MET A 89 4.23 -7.07 -8.29
CA MET A 89 3.28 -7.54 -7.27
C MET A 89 3.59 -8.95 -6.77
N VAL A 90 4.23 -9.81 -7.58
CA VAL A 90 4.64 -11.16 -7.19
C VAL A 90 6.08 -11.20 -6.71
N VAL A 91 6.99 -10.52 -7.43
CA VAL A 91 8.42 -10.53 -7.12
C VAL A 91 8.72 -9.83 -5.80
N PHE A 92 8.05 -8.70 -5.52
CA PHE A 92 8.28 -7.94 -4.29
C PHE A 92 7.99 -8.75 -3.02
N PRO A 93 6.81 -9.36 -2.81
CA PRO A 93 6.56 -10.14 -1.59
C PRO A 93 7.47 -11.36 -1.49
N VAL A 94 7.81 -12.02 -2.60
CA VAL A 94 8.78 -13.14 -2.58
C VAL A 94 10.15 -12.66 -2.08
N PHE A 95 10.66 -11.55 -2.63
CA PHE A 95 11.93 -10.96 -2.19
C PHE A 95 11.87 -10.51 -0.73
N ALA A 96 10.77 -9.90 -0.32
CA ALA A 96 10.55 -9.45 1.06
C ALA A 96 10.57 -10.59 2.07
N LEU A 97 9.89 -11.70 1.76
CA LEU A 97 9.87 -12.90 2.60
C LEU A 97 11.25 -13.58 2.63
N VAL A 98 11.94 -13.67 1.50
CA VAL A 98 13.32 -14.17 1.43
C VAL A 98 14.25 -13.33 2.32
N ASN A 99 14.21 -12.01 2.19
CA ASN A 99 15.02 -11.11 3.03
C ASN A 99 14.67 -11.26 4.52
N MET A 100 13.39 -11.40 4.85
CA MET A 100 12.90 -11.58 6.21
C MET A 100 13.37 -12.88 6.85
N PHE A 101 13.33 -14.00 6.14
CA PHE A 101 13.68 -15.32 6.71
C PHE A 101 15.17 -15.67 6.59
N LEU A 102 15.86 -15.21 5.55
CA LEU A 102 17.21 -15.67 5.22
C LEU A 102 18.32 -14.63 5.47
N ILE A 103 18.02 -13.32 5.45
CA ILE A 103 19.06 -12.28 5.46
C ILE A 103 19.04 -11.47 6.78
N GLN A 104 17.94 -10.77 7.08
CA GLN A 104 17.88 -9.85 8.23
C GLN A 104 17.32 -10.48 9.50
N GLY A 105 16.65 -11.63 9.38
CA GLY A 105 16.05 -12.36 10.49
C GLY A 105 14.74 -11.73 10.96
N ALA A 106 13.66 -12.51 10.88
CA ALA A 106 12.27 -12.06 11.01
C ALA A 106 11.94 -11.36 12.34
N ASN A 107 12.71 -11.63 13.41
CA ASN A 107 12.45 -11.18 14.78
C ASN A 107 13.54 -10.29 15.37
N THR A 108 14.57 -9.96 14.59
CA THR A 108 15.79 -9.34 15.11
C THR A 108 15.84 -7.85 14.81
N VAL A 109 15.54 -7.48 13.56
CA VAL A 109 15.62 -6.09 13.06
C VAL A 109 14.44 -5.81 12.12
N PHE A 110 14.09 -4.53 11.98
CA PHE A 110 13.19 -4.07 10.94
C PHE A 110 13.82 -4.23 9.55
N ASN A 111 13.05 -4.69 8.57
CA ASN A 111 13.54 -4.95 7.21
C ASN A 111 13.70 -3.67 6.37
N THR A 112 14.66 -2.83 6.75
CA THR A 112 14.89 -1.51 6.14
C THR A 112 15.13 -1.59 4.63
N TYR A 113 15.84 -2.61 4.14
CA TYR A 113 16.08 -2.77 2.69
C TYR A 113 14.80 -3.07 1.92
N THR A 114 13.97 -3.98 2.43
CA THR A 114 12.65 -4.27 1.84
C THR A 114 11.76 -3.05 1.84
N PHE A 115 11.76 -2.29 2.94
CA PHE A 115 11.01 -1.05 3.06
C PHE A 115 11.43 -0.02 2.02
N LEU A 116 12.74 0.24 1.91
CA LEU A 116 13.30 1.22 0.96
C LEU A 116 13.02 0.83 -0.50
N LEU A 117 13.14 -0.46 -0.82
CA LEU A 117 12.76 -0.98 -2.14
C LEU A 117 11.27 -0.74 -2.43
N GLY A 118 10.40 -1.03 -1.47
CA GLY A 118 8.95 -0.78 -1.59
C GLY A 118 8.64 0.70 -1.83
N CYS A 119 9.31 1.60 -1.10
CA CYS A 119 9.22 3.04 -1.30
C CYS A 119 9.61 3.46 -2.73
N ILE A 120 10.75 3.00 -3.24
CA ILE A 120 11.22 3.32 -4.60
C ILE A 120 10.22 2.85 -5.65
N ILE A 121 9.70 1.62 -5.50
CA ILE A 121 8.72 1.05 -6.43
C ILE A 121 7.46 1.92 -6.45
N VAL A 122 6.90 2.22 -5.28
CA VAL A 122 5.65 3.00 -5.16
C VAL A 122 5.83 4.42 -5.71
N VAL A 123 6.92 5.12 -5.34
CA VAL A 123 7.21 6.47 -5.85
C VAL A 123 7.37 6.47 -7.36
N THR A 124 8.12 5.52 -7.90
CA THR A 124 8.32 5.39 -9.35
C THR A 124 7.00 5.09 -10.07
N ALA A 125 6.18 4.19 -9.52
CA ALA A 125 4.87 3.88 -10.05
C ALA A 125 3.92 5.10 -10.03
N SER A 126 3.96 5.92 -8.98
CA SER A 126 3.22 7.19 -8.92
C SER A 126 3.68 8.18 -9.98
N ILE A 127 5.00 8.31 -10.22
CA ILE A 127 5.54 9.15 -11.29
C ILE A 127 5.09 8.65 -12.66
N CYS A 128 5.16 7.33 -12.91
CA CYS A 128 4.68 6.73 -14.15
C CYS A 128 3.18 6.99 -14.36
N TYR A 129 2.37 6.91 -13.31
CA TYR A 129 0.95 7.26 -13.37
C TYR A 129 0.74 8.72 -13.81
N PHE A 130 1.44 9.67 -13.20
CA PHE A 130 1.33 11.08 -13.60
C PHE A 130 1.80 11.32 -15.04
N TYR A 131 2.90 10.69 -15.44
CA TYR A 131 3.41 10.76 -16.81
C TYR A 131 2.37 10.26 -17.83
N GLU A 132 1.71 9.13 -17.53
CA GLU A 132 0.66 8.58 -18.38
C GLU A 132 -0.54 9.52 -18.49
N ARG A 133 -0.97 10.13 -17.38
CA ARG A 133 -2.08 11.08 -17.35
C ARG A 133 -1.78 12.40 -18.06
N ILE A 134 -0.54 12.88 -18.02
CA ILE A 134 -0.11 14.06 -18.79
C ILE A 134 -0.12 13.76 -20.29
N LYS A 135 0.32 12.55 -20.69
CA LYS A 135 0.40 12.14 -22.09
C LYS A 135 -0.97 11.81 -22.70
N PHE A 136 -1.88 11.27 -21.90
CA PHE A 136 -3.23 10.89 -22.30
C PHE A 136 -4.26 11.53 -21.36
N PRO A 137 -4.54 12.83 -21.52
CA PRO A 137 -5.53 13.52 -20.69
C PRO A 137 -6.92 12.93 -20.94
N GLY A 138 -7.55 12.40 -19.89
CA GLY A 138 -8.93 11.96 -19.93
C GLY A 138 -9.92 13.13 -19.99
N ALA A 139 -11.19 12.84 -20.30
CA ALA A 139 -12.26 13.85 -20.36
C ALA A 139 -12.67 14.41 -18.99
N HIS A 140 -12.29 13.75 -17.89
CA HIS A 140 -12.63 14.15 -16.52
C HIS A 140 -11.51 14.94 -15.85
N SER A 141 -11.88 15.90 -15.01
CA SER A 141 -10.93 16.69 -14.24
C SER A 141 -10.10 15.80 -13.30
N LEU A 142 -8.78 15.96 -13.33
CA LEU A 142 -7.81 15.22 -12.51
C LEU A 142 -8.12 15.30 -11.01
N LEU A 143 -8.68 16.42 -10.54
CA LEU A 143 -8.99 16.66 -9.13
C LEU A 143 -10.16 15.81 -8.63
N GLN A 144 -10.99 15.28 -9.52
CA GLN A 144 -12.13 14.42 -9.17
C GLN A 144 -11.73 12.93 -9.13
N GLU A 145 -10.53 12.58 -9.58
CA GLU A 145 -10.07 11.20 -9.62
C GLU A 145 -9.36 10.82 -8.32
N PRO A 146 -9.87 9.85 -7.54
CA PRO A 146 -9.23 9.42 -6.30
C PRO A 146 -7.77 8.93 -6.49
N ALA A 147 -7.48 8.35 -7.65
CA ALA A 147 -6.14 7.90 -8.03
C ALA A 147 -5.09 9.03 -8.06
N PHE A 148 -5.49 10.25 -8.43
CA PHE A 148 -4.63 11.42 -8.40
C PHE A 148 -4.22 11.75 -6.96
N TRP A 149 -5.18 11.78 -6.03
CA TRP A 149 -4.91 12.10 -4.62
C TRP A 149 -4.10 11.01 -3.92
N VAL A 150 -4.37 9.73 -4.21
CA VAL A 150 -3.57 8.62 -3.68
C VAL A 150 -2.13 8.71 -4.16
N SER A 151 -1.91 8.90 -5.47
CA SER A 151 -0.55 8.98 -6.04
C SER A 151 0.21 10.20 -5.53
N THR A 152 -0.48 11.33 -5.36
CA THR A 152 0.08 12.57 -4.78
C THR A 152 0.50 12.33 -3.34
N GLY A 153 -0.40 11.76 -2.52
CA GLY A 153 -0.12 11.45 -1.12
C GLY A 153 1.09 10.53 -0.97
N LEU A 154 1.16 9.45 -1.77
CA LEU A 154 2.30 8.52 -1.74
C LEU A 154 3.62 9.19 -2.14
N LEU A 155 3.59 10.04 -3.18
CA LEU A 155 4.80 10.72 -3.69
C LEU A 155 5.38 11.71 -2.68
N PHE A 156 4.56 12.43 -1.92
CA PHE A 156 5.03 13.41 -0.93
C PHE A 156 5.29 12.80 0.45
N PHE A 157 4.49 11.81 0.87
CA PHE A 157 4.60 11.21 2.20
C PHE A 157 5.84 10.32 2.33
N ILE A 158 6.12 9.48 1.33
CA ILE A 158 7.20 8.49 1.41
C ILE A 158 8.59 9.14 1.57
N PRO A 159 8.96 10.18 0.79
CA PRO A 159 10.23 10.87 0.98
C PRO A 159 10.29 11.69 2.27
N ALA A 160 9.16 12.19 2.78
CA ALA A 160 9.11 13.02 3.99
C ALA A 160 9.34 12.22 5.27
N VAL A 161 8.96 10.94 5.32
CA VAL A 161 9.16 10.05 6.48
C VAL A 161 10.63 9.72 6.74
N HIS A 162 11.53 9.96 5.78
CA HIS A 162 12.96 9.72 5.90
C HIS A 162 13.79 10.96 6.26
N ARG A 163 13.15 12.10 6.57
CA ARG A 163 13.80 13.26 7.20
C ARG A 163 13.51 13.29 8.69
#